data_AF-Q86ED4-F1
#
_entry.id   AF-Q86ED4-F1
#
_cell.length_a   1.000
_cell.length_b   1.000
_cell.length_c   1.000
_cell.angle_alpha   90.00
_cell.angle_beta   90.00
_cell.angle_gamma   90.00
#
_symmetry.space_group_name_H-M   'P 1'
#
loop_
_entity.id
_entity.type
_entity.pdbx_description
1 polymer ?
#
loop_
_entity_poly.entity_id
_entity_poly.type
_entity_poly.pdbx_seq_one_letter_code
_entity_poly.pdbx_strand_id
1 'polypeptide(L)'
;MSGVYRALVSVVDKRVPTGLKPIWDHPAGPKTIFFWAPTFKWLLVIAGLADINRPVQNVSLYQSAALAATGLIWSRYSMVIIPKNYNLLSVNAFVALTGLYQLARIAKHEYAK
;
A
#
# COMPACT_ATOMS: atom_id res chain seq x y z
N MET A 1 16.99 3.05 19.13
CA MET A 1 16.18 4.23 18.72
C MET A 1 16.90 5.49 19.19
N SER A 2 17.11 6.47 18.31
CA SER A 2 17.89 7.68 18.65
C SER A 2 17.20 8.52 19.73
N GLY A 3 17.99 9.25 20.54
CA GLY A 3 17.46 10.13 21.58
C GLY A 3 16.53 11.23 21.04
N VAL A 4 16.82 11.72 19.82
CA VAL A 4 16.01 12.72 19.10
C VAL A 4 14.60 12.20 18.81
N TYR A 5 14.49 10.95 18.38
CA TYR A 5 13.20 10.33 18.11
C TYR A 5 12.33 10.25 19.37
N ARG A 6 12.94 9.85 20.50
CA ARG A 6 12.23 9.77 21.79
C ARG A 6 11.75 11.14 22.26
N ALA A 7 12.58 12.17 22.13
CA ALA A 7 12.22 13.54 22.49
C ALA A 7 11.02 14.03 21.66
N LEU A 8 11.06 13.86 20.34
CA LEU A 8 9.96 14.25 19.44
C LEU A 8 8.66 13.50 19.77
N VAL A 9 8.71 12.17 19.94
CA VAL A 9 7.53 11.36 20.27
C VAL A 9 6.93 11.80 21.61
N SER A 10 7.74 12.12 22.63
CA SER A 10 7.25 12.57 23.94
C SER A 10 6.52 13.91 23.90
N VAL A 11 6.87 14.79 22.97
CA VAL A 11 6.16 16.08 22.76
C VAL A 11 4.82 15.84 22.08
N VAL A 12 4.80 14.93 21.09
CA VAL A 12 3.58 14.59 20.35
C VAL A 12 2.62 13.79 21.22
N ASP A 13 3.10 12.84 22.02
CA ASP A 13 2.31 12.02 22.97
C ASP A 13 1.38 12.89 23.83
N LYS A 14 1.88 14.03 24.32
CA LYS A 14 1.11 14.96 25.17
C LYS A 14 0.00 15.69 24.42
N ARG A 15 0.06 15.75 23.10
CA ARG A 15 -0.92 16.43 22.23
C ARG A 15 -1.89 15.46 21.54
N VAL A 16 -1.71 14.15 21.66
CA VAL A 16 -2.61 13.17 21.03
C VAL A 16 -3.95 13.12 21.79
N PRO A 17 -5.09 13.36 21.10
CA PRO A 17 -6.42 13.22 21.69
C PRO A 17 -6.66 11.79 22.19
N THR A 18 -7.42 11.63 23.27
CA THR A 18 -7.68 10.33 23.90
C THR A 18 -8.23 9.28 22.93
N GLY A 19 -9.06 9.69 21.96
CA GLY A 19 -9.62 8.79 20.94
C GLY A 19 -8.61 8.29 19.90
N LEU A 20 -7.47 8.96 19.70
CA LEU A 20 -6.43 8.55 18.74
C LEU A 20 -5.28 7.76 19.39
N LYS A 21 -5.24 7.70 20.73
CA LYS A 21 -4.24 6.91 21.48
C LYS A 21 -4.18 5.44 21.05
N PRO A 22 -5.30 4.73 20.80
CA PRO A 22 -5.24 3.32 20.37
C PRO A 22 -4.49 3.12 19.05
N ILE A 23 -4.60 4.06 18.11
CA ILE A 23 -3.90 4.01 16.82
C ILE A 23 -2.43 4.43 17.00
N TRP A 24 -2.20 5.43 17.83
CA TRP A 24 -0.89 5.99 18.10
C TRP A 24 0.06 5.02 18.83
N ASP A 25 -0.48 4.25 19.78
CA ASP A 25 0.26 3.26 20.57
C ASP A 25 0.23 1.85 19.97
N HIS A 26 -0.43 1.65 18.82
CA HIS A 26 -0.45 0.36 18.15
C HIS A 26 0.98 -0.08 17.78
N PRO A 27 1.35 -1.38 17.93
CA PRO A 27 2.70 -1.87 17.64
C PRO A 27 3.11 -1.77 16.17
N ALA A 28 2.13 -1.60 15.26
CA ALA A 28 2.35 -1.21 13.86
C ALA A 28 1.80 0.20 13.54
N GLY A 29 1.70 1.05 14.56
CA GLY A 29 1.17 2.41 14.48
C GLY A 29 2.20 3.46 14.04
N PRO A 30 1.81 4.75 14.01
CA PRO A 30 2.62 5.87 13.50
C PRO A 30 3.99 6.04 14.15
N LYS A 31 4.21 5.45 15.33
CA LYS A 31 5.51 5.39 16.01
C LYS A 31 6.50 4.40 15.37
N THR A 32 6.12 3.70 14.29
CA THR A 32 6.93 2.62 13.74
C THR A 32 7.08 2.73 12.22
N ILE A 33 8.17 2.17 11.71
CA ILE A 33 8.38 2.04 10.26
C ILE A 33 7.28 1.19 9.59
N PHE A 34 6.64 0.29 10.35
CA PHE A 34 5.54 -0.54 9.86
C PHE A 34 4.32 0.28 9.45
N PHE A 35 4.14 1.50 9.95
CA PHE A 35 3.10 2.41 9.47
C PHE A 35 3.56 3.23 8.26
N TRP A 36 4.75 3.82 8.34
CA TRP A 36 5.24 4.75 7.33
C TRP A 36 5.64 4.06 6.02
N ALA A 37 6.26 2.88 6.07
CA ALA A 37 6.67 2.18 4.85
C ALA A 37 5.47 1.81 3.94
N PRO A 38 4.37 1.22 4.44
CA PRO A 38 3.15 1.05 3.65
C PRO A 38 2.54 2.37 3.20
N THR A 39 2.61 3.41 4.05
CA THR A 39 2.09 4.75 3.71
C THR A 39 2.80 5.32 2.48
N PHE A 40 4.13 5.22 2.38
CA PHE A 40 4.85 5.63 1.17
C PHE A 40 4.58 4.72 -0.02
N LYS A 41 4.34 3.42 0.22
CA LYS A 41 4.00 2.47 -0.84
C LYS A 41 2.70 2.83 -1.57
N TRP A 42 1.80 3.61 -0.96
CA TRP A 42 0.59 4.12 -1.63
C TRP A 42 0.87 4.99 -2.85
N LEU A 43 2.07 5.57 -2.97
CA LEU A 43 2.49 6.26 -4.19
C LEU A 43 2.43 5.34 -5.43
N LEU A 44 2.69 4.04 -5.27
CA LEU A 44 2.55 3.06 -6.34
C LEU A 44 1.09 2.87 -6.77
N VAL A 45 0.17 2.86 -5.81
CA VAL A 45 -1.26 2.76 -6.10
C VAL A 45 -1.73 4.00 -6.84
N ILE A 46 -1.34 5.20 -6.38
CA ILE A 46 -1.69 6.47 -7.03
C ILE A 46 -1.15 6.51 -8.46
N ALA A 47 0.10 6.09 -8.68
CA ALA A 47 0.68 5.98 -10.03
C ALA A 47 -0.11 4.98 -10.91
N GLY A 48 -0.47 3.81 -10.37
CA GLY A 48 -1.27 2.82 -11.08
C GLY A 48 -2.67 3.31 -11.46
N LEU A 49 -3.29 4.13 -10.60
CA LEU A 49 -4.57 4.78 -10.89
C LEU A 49 -4.42 5.88 -11.95
N ALA A 50 -3.35 6.68 -11.90
CA ALA A 50 -3.08 7.70 -12.92
C ALA A 50 -2.86 7.07 -14.32
N ASP A 51 -2.26 5.88 -14.36
CA ASP A 51 -2.04 5.11 -15.59
C ASP A 51 -3.31 4.50 -16.21
N ILE A 52 -4.49 4.61 -15.56
CA ILE A 52 -5.76 4.11 -16.11
C ILE A 52 -6.11 4.79 -17.45
N ASN A 53 -5.75 6.06 -17.61
CA ASN A 53 -6.03 6.79 -18.86
C ASN A 53 -4.95 6.57 -19.93
N ARG A 54 -3.85 5.89 -19.60
CA ARG A 54 -2.76 5.64 -20.55
C ARG A 54 -3.24 4.70 -21.67
N PRO A 55 -2.88 4.96 -22.95
CA PRO A 55 -3.23 4.08 -24.07
C PRO A 55 -2.75 2.65 -23.81
N VAL A 56 -3.58 1.65 -24.09
CA VAL A 56 -3.32 0.23 -23.77
C VAL A 56 -2.03 -0.28 -24.43
N GLN A 57 -1.74 0.16 -25.65
CA GLN A 57 -0.49 -0.14 -26.37
C GLN A 57 0.80 0.30 -25.64
N ASN A 58 0.70 1.25 -24.71
CA ASN A 58 1.82 1.73 -23.91
C ASN A 58 1.87 1.08 -22.51
N VAL A 59 0.94 0.17 -22.20
CA VAL A 59 0.87 -0.53 -20.91
C VAL A 59 1.52 -1.90 -21.06
N SER A 60 2.53 -2.18 -20.24
CA SER A 60 3.21 -3.47 -20.26
C SER A 60 2.37 -4.57 -19.60
N LEU A 61 2.08 -5.63 -20.38
CA LEU A 61 1.38 -6.83 -19.91
C LEU A 61 2.14 -7.49 -18.75
N TYR A 62 3.43 -7.76 -18.94
CA TYR A 62 4.26 -8.43 -17.94
C TYR A 62 4.38 -7.63 -16.65
N GLN A 63 4.50 -6.30 -16.76
CA GLN A 63 4.54 -5.43 -15.58
C GLN A 63 3.21 -5.46 -14.82
N SER A 64 2.08 -5.33 -15.52
CA SER A 64 0.75 -5.37 -14.91
C SER A 64 0.46 -6.73 -14.27
N ALA A 65 0.90 -7.82 -14.90
CA ALA A 65 0.81 -9.18 -14.38
C ALA A 65 1.67 -9.37 -13.13
N ALA A 66 2.92 -8.89 -13.14
CA ALA A 66 3.81 -8.95 -11.99
C ALA A 66 3.26 -8.14 -10.80
N LEU A 67 2.74 -6.94 -11.03
CA LEU A 67 2.13 -6.11 -10.00
C LEU A 67 0.86 -6.76 -9.43
N ALA A 68 0.01 -7.35 -10.29
CA ALA A 68 -1.16 -8.10 -9.87
C ALA A 68 -0.78 -9.30 -8.96
N ALA A 69 0.12 -10.15 -9.44
CA ALA A 69 0.53 -11.36 -8.73
C ALA A 69 1.22 -11.03 -7.40
N THR A 70 2.17 -10.10 -7.41
CA THR A 70 2.88 -9.69 -6.19
C THR A 70 1.92 -9.04 -5.19
N GLY A 71 1.00 -8.18 -5.64
CA GLY A 71 -0.02 -7.58 -4.78
C GLY A 71 -0.89 -8.64 -4.07
N LEU A 72 -1.30 -9.70 -4.77
CA LEU A 72 -2.08 -10.79 -4.19
C LEU A 72 -1.29 -11.59 -3.13
N ILE A 73 -0.05 -11.96 -3.45
CA ILE A 73 0.84 -12.71 -2.53
C ILE A 73 1.06 -11.89 -1.25
N TRP A 74 1.42 -10.62 -1.39
CA TRP A 74 1.67 -9.75 -0.24
C TRP A 74 0.41 -9.39 0.54
N SER A 75 -0.76 -9.38 -0.11
CA SER A 75 -2.04 -9.25 0.59
C SER A 75 -2.27 -10.43 1.53
N ARG A 76 -2.03 -11.67 1.07
CA ARG A 76 -2.12 -12.85 1.95
C ARG A 76 -1.12 -12.80 3.09
N TYR A 77 0.14 -12.45 2.80
CA TYR A 77 1.17 -12.31 3.81
C TYR A 77 0.78 -11.31 4.92
N SER A 78 0.19 -10.17 4.55
CA SER A 78 -0.22 -9.12 5.48
C SER A 78 -1.28 -9.55 6.51
N MET A 79 -2.05 -10.61 6.22
CA MET A 79 -3.04 -11.18 7.16
C MET A 79 -2.46 -12.21 8.12
N VAL A 80 -1.29 -12.78 7.79
CA VAL A 80 -0.61 -13.82 8.57
C VAL A 80 0.41 -13.23 9.54
N ILE A 81 0.98 -12.06 9.23
CA ILE A 81 1.92 -11.38 10.12
C ILE A 81 1.28 -10.92 11.43
N ILE A 82 2.05 -10.98 12.52
CA ILE A 82 1.67 -10.52 13.86
C ILE A 82 2.68 -9.45 14.29
N PRO A 83 2.22 -8.24 14.71
CA PRO A 83 0.83 -7.77 14.70
C PRO A 83 0.31 -7.54 13.27
N LYS A 84 -1.02 -7.69 13.09
CA LYS A 84 -1.67 -7.49 11.79
C LYS A 84 -1.56 -6.03 11.36
N ASN A 85 -1.14 -5.81 10.12
CA ASN A 85 -1.01 -4.47 9.54
C ASN A 85 -2.00 -4.29 8.38
N TYR A 86 -3.15 -3.70 8.70
CA TYR A 86 -4.21 -3.45 7.72
C TYR A 86 -3.81 -2.43 6.63
N ASN A 87 -2.89 -1.50 6.92
CA ASN A 87 -2.38 -0.58 5.92
C ASN A 87 -1.52 -1.32 4.88
N LEU A 88 -0.66 -2.24 5.34
CA LEU A 88 0.11 -3.11 4.45
C LEU A 88 -0.80 -4.03 3.62
N LEU A 89 -1.86 -4.58 4.21
CA LEU A 89 -2.87 -5.34 3.45
C LEU A 89 -3.52 -4.47 2.37
N SER A 90 -3.99 -3.29 2.76
CA SER A 90 -4.72 -2.39 1.87
C SER A 90 -3.88 -2.00 0.66
N VAL A 91 -2.65 -1.52 0.86
CA VAL A 91 -1.80 -1.08 -0.26
C VAL A 91 -1.51 -2.21 -1.24
N ASN A 92 -1.25 -3.44 -0.76
CA ASN A 92 -0.98 -4.58 -1.64
C ASN A 92 -2.25 -5.05 -2.38
N ALA A 93 -3.41 -4.97 -1.74
CA ALA A 93 -4.69 -5.28 -2.38
C ALA A 93 -5.00 -4.27 -3.50
N PHE A 94 -4.78 -2.97 -3.26
CA PHE A 94 -4.97 -1.96 -4.29
C PHE A 94 -3.98 -2.07 -5.45
N VAL A 95 -2.70 -2.36 -5.17
CA VAL A 95 -1.73 -2.67 -6.23
C VAL A 95 -2.21 -3.86 -7.06
N ALA A 96 -2.71 -4.92 -6.42
CA ALA A 96 -3.27 -6.07 -7.14
C ALA A 96 -4.46 -5.68 -8.03
N LEU A 97 -5.41 -4.92 -7.49
CA LEU A 97 -6.60 -4.47 -8.21
C LEU A 97 -6.25 -3.58 -9.41
N THR A 98 -5.36 -2.62 -9.24
CA THR A 98 -4.91 -1.76 -10.35
C THR A 98 -4.21 -2.56 -11.44
N GLY A 99 -3.35 -3.52 -11.08
CA GLY A 99 -2.71 -4.44 -12.03
C GLY A 99 -3.71 -5.30 -12.79
N LEU A 100 -4.67 -5.93 -12.08
CA LEU A 100 -5.74 -6.72 -12.68
C LEU A 100 -6.62 -5.91 -13.63
N TYR A 101 -6.93 -4.67 -13.27
CA TYR A 101 -7.69 -3.76 -14.13
C TYR A 101 -6.94 -3.46 -15.44
N GLN A 102 -5.63 -3.18 -15.36
CA GLN A 102 -4.81 -2.97 -16.55
C GLN A 102 -4.72 -4.24 -17.43
N LEU A 103 -4.59 -5.41 -16.82
CA LEU A 103 -4.65 -6.69 -17.55
C LEU A 103 -5.99 -6.89 -18.27
N ALA A 104 -7.10 -6.57 -17.61
CA ALA A 104 -8.43 -6.67 -18.21
C ALA A 104 -8.57 -5.73 -19.42
N ARG A 105 -8.00 -4.52 -19.35
CA ARG A 105 -7.94 -3.57 -20.48
C ARG A 105 -7.11 -4.10 -21.64
N ILE A 106 -5.95 -4.70 -21.37
CA ILE A 106 -5.10 -5.31 -22.39
C ILE A 106 -5.84 -6.48 -23.06
N ALA A 107 -6.41 -7.39 -22.27
CA ALA A 107 -7.16 -8.52 -22.80
C ALA A 107 -8.30 -8.05 -23.72
N LYS A 108 -9.11 -7.08 -23.28
CA LYS A 108 -10.20 -6.54 -24.10
C LYS A 108 -9.70 -5.92 -25.42
N HIS A 109 -8.54 -5.26 -25.41
CA HIS A 109 -7.94 -4.69 -26.61
C HIS A 109 -7.45 -5.76 -27.59
N GLU A 110 -6.82 -6.83 -27.10
CA GLU A 110 -6.37 -7.96 -27.92
C GLU A 110 -7.56 -8.74 -28.51
N TYR A 111 -8.65 -8.94 -27.76
CA TYR A 111 -9.86 -9.62 -28.28
C TYR A 111 -10.66 -8.79 -29.29
N ALA A 112 -10.53 -7.46 -29.25
CA ALA A 112 -11.22 -6.56 -30.18
C ALA A 112 -10.44 -6.34 -31.50
N LYS A 113 -9.23 -6.90 -31.59
CA LYS A 113 -8.36 -6.85 -32.75
C LYS A 113 -8.56 -8.09 -33.63
#